data_AF-A0A7S1E5E7-F1
#
_entry.id   AF-A0A7S1E5E7-F1
#
_cell.length_a   1.000
_cell.length_b   1.000
_cell.length_c   1.000
_cell.angle_alpha   90.00
_cell.angle_beta   90.00
_cell.angle_gamma   90.00
#
_symmetry.space_group_name_H-M   'P 1'
#
loop_
_entity.id
_entity.type
_entity.pdbx_description
1 polymer ?
#
loop_
_entity_poly.entity_id
_entity_poly.type
_entity_poly.pdbx_seq_one_letter_code
_entity_poly.pdbx_strand_id
1 'polypeptide(L)'
;HIKTFLRYHKESKEIAFCMLGSHNMSKMAFGKLTADKAKRLHIDNFELSVILLPSLHQRDGTPEVRFEPTHKEGRGYLSPGMHRGFDVPVIALPIPYRLPVLP
;
A
#
# COMPACT_ATOMS: atom_id res chain seq x y z
N HIS A 1 -15.03 -10.41 -0.97
CA HIS A 1 -14.96 -8.94 -0.88
C HIS A 1 -13.58 -8.53 -0.37
N ILE A 2 -12.78 -7.86 -1.21
CA ILE A 2 -11.41 -7.43 -0.89
C ILE A 2 -11.40 -6.30 0.16
N LYS A 3 -10.31 -6.16 0.92
CA LYS A 3 -10.03 -5.00 1.78
C LYS A 3 -8.60 -4.57 1.54
N THR A 4 -8.45 -3.31 1.14
CA THR A 4 -7.16 -2.71 0.80
C THR A 4 -7.07 -1.34 1.44
N PHE A 5 -5.90 -1.05 1.98
CA PHE A 5 -5.57 0.27 2.53
C PHE A 5 -4.29 0.71 1.85
N LEU A 6 -4.33 1.87 1.18
CA LEU A 6 -3.19 2.38 0.45
C LEU A 6 -3.06 3.88 0.64
N ARG A 7 -1.86 4.41 0.37
CA ARG A 7 -1.61 5.85 0.32
C ARG A 7 -1.23 6.28 -1.07
N TYR A 8 -2.20 6.86 -1.79
CA TYR A 8 -2.05 7.34 -3.16
C TYR A 8 -1.76 8.85 -3.21
N HIS A 9 -0.74 9.24 -3.96
CA HIS A 9 -0.38 10.63 -4.22
C HIS A 9 -0.94 11.06 -5.57
N LYS A 10 -1.94 11.96 -5.58
CA LYS A 10 -2.68 12.32 -6.80
C LYS A 10 -1.80 12.98 -7.88
N GLU A 11 -0.83 13.79 -7.48
CA GLU A 11 0.04 14.54 -8.39
C GLU A 11 1.08 13.64 -9.06
N SER A 12 1.81 12.84 -8.27
CA SER A 12 2.85 11.93 -8.79
C SER A 12 2.30 10.58 -9.28
N LYS A 13 1.03 10.29 -8.98
CA LYS A 13 0.35 8.99 -9.23
C LYS A 13 1.00 7.80 -8.51
N GLU A 14 1.79 8.06 -7.48
CA GLU A 14 2.52 7.04 -6.74
C GLU A 14 1.69 6.46 -5.58
N ILE A 15 2.04 5.23 -5.20
CA ILE A 15 1.54 4.56 -4.00
C ILE A 15 2.68 4.41 -3.00
N ALA A 16 2.59 5.09 -1.85
CA ALA A 16 3.63 5.02 -0.81
C ALA A 16 3.62 3.68 -0.06
N PHE A 17 2.45 3.07 0.10
CA PHE A 17 2.28 1.71 0.61
C PHE A 17 0.95 1.13 0.14
N CYS A 18 0.86 -0.21 0.11
CA CYS A 18 -0.38 -0.93 -0.09
C CYS A 18 -0.48 -2.09 0.91
N MET A 19 -1.55 -2.11 1.71
CA MET A 19 -1.88 -3.19 2.63
C MET A 19 -3.07 -3.97 2.06
N LEU A 20 -2.89 -5.28 1.91
CA LEU A 20 -3.94 -6.22 1.51
C LEU A 20 -4.16 -7.21 2.66
N GLY A 21 -5.40 -7.36 3.12
CA GLY A 21 -5.69 -8.28 4.21
C GLY A 21 -7.16 -8.51 4.48
N SER A 22 -7.46 -9.12 5.63
CA SER A 22 -8.82 -9.44 6.07
C SER A 22 -9.52 -8.29 6.82
N HIS A 23 -8.76 -7.32 7.34
CA HIS A 23 -9.24 -6.21 8.16
C HIS A 23 -10.34 -5.40 7.47
N ASN A 24 -11.57 -5.47 8.00
CA ASN A 24 -12.59 -4.46 7.73
C ASN A 24 -12.27 -3.15 8.47
N MET A 25 -12.84 -2.03 8.04
CA MET A 25 -12.75 -0.76 8.76
C MET A 25 -13.58 -0.81 10.06
N SER A 26 -13.02 -1.40 11.11
CA SER A 26 -13.69 -1.53 12.41
C SER A 26 -12.68 -1.48 13.57
N LYS A 27 -13.16 -1.04 14.73
CA LYS A 27 -12.38 -1.07 15.99
C LYS A 27 -12.05 -2.50 16.43
N MET A 28 -12.87 -3.48 16.08
CA MET A 28 -12.62 -4.88 16.42
C MET A 28 -11.41 -5.43 15.65
N ALA A 29 -11.25 -5.04 14.39
CA ALA A 29 -10.15 -5.46 13.52
C ALA A 29 -8.85 -4.67 13.76
N PHE A 30 -8.92 -3.34 13.89
CA PHE A 30 -7.72 -2.49 14.07
C PHE A 30 -7.34 -2.24 15.53
N GLY A 31 -8.24 -2.58 16.44
CA GLY A 31 -8.12 -2.29 17.85
C GLY A 31 -8.58 -0.89 18.27
N LYS A 32 -8.70 -0.72 19.58
CA LYS A 32 -8.99 0.55 20.25
C LYS A 32 -8.07 0.72 21.45
N LEU A 33 -7.63 1.95 21.70
CA LEU A 33 -6.96 2.28 22.95
C LEU A 33 -7.97 2.19 24.11
N THR A 34 -7.61 1.50 25.18
CA THR A 34 -8.41 1.42 26.40
C THR A 34 -8.32 2.72 27.18
N ALA A 35 -9.42 3.10 27.83
CA ALA A 35 -9.49 4.30 28.66
C ALA A 35 -8.85 4.11 30.06
N ASP A 36 -8.19 2.98 30.31
CA ASP A 36 -7.54 2.69 31.58
C ASP A 36 -6.20 3.42 31.71
N LYS A 37 -5.70 3.54 32.95
CA LYS A 37 -4.41 4.20 33.22
C LYS A 37 -3.23 3.52 32.52
N ALA A 38 -3.37 2.24 32.18
CA ALA A 38 -2.35 1.44 31.53
C ALA A 38 -2.25 1.67 30.00
N LYS A 39 -3.24 2.33 29.37
CA LYS A 39 -3.28 2.66 27.92
C LYS A 39 -2.93 1.46 27.03
N ARG A 40 -3.72 0.39 27.13
CA ARG A 40 -3.55 -0.83 26.33
C ARG A 40 -4.22 -0.68 24.96
N LEU A 41 -3.72 -1.40 23.96
CA LEU A 41 -4.40 -1.59 22.68
C LEU A 41 -5.20 -2.90 22.74
N HIS A 42 -6.52 -2.82 22.64
CA HIS A 42 -7.41 -4.00 22.65
C HIS A 42 -7.88 -4.33 21.23
N ILE A 43 -7.69 -5.57 20.77
CA ILE A 43 -8.08 -6.08 19.45
C ILE A 43 -8.98 -7.29 19.67
N ASP A 44 -10.17 -7.29 19.06
CA ASP A 44 -11.21 -8.30 19.28
C ASP A 44 -11.21 -9.41 18.22
N ASN A 45 -10.60 -9.17 17.04
CA ASN A 45 -10.56 -10.11 15.92
C ASN A 45 -9.15 -10.62 15.61
N PHE A 46 -9.07 -11.86 15.15
CA PHE A 46 -7.88 -12.37 14.45
C PHE A 46 -7.93 -11.93 12.99
N GLU A 47 -6.96 -11.13 12.57
CA GLU A 47 -6.86 -10.59 11.22
C GLU A 47 -5.43 -10.74 10.73
N LEU A 48 -5.24 -10.86 9.42
CA LEU A 48 -3.92 -10.96 8.80
C LEU A 48 -3.86 -10.10 7.54
N SER A 49 -2.70 -9.47 7.32
CA SER A 49 -2.43 -8.66 6.13
C SER A 49 -0.99 -8.77 5.70
N VAL A 50 -0.76 -8.59 4.40
CA VAL A 50 0.55 -8.33 3.81
C VAL A 50 0.66 -6.84 3.49
N ILE A 51 1.80 -6.24 3.80
CA ILE A 51 2.11 -4.85 3.48
C ILE A 51 3.20 -4.83 2.41
N LEU A 52 2.92 -4.11 1.32
CA LEU A 52 3.87 -3.81 0.26
C LEU A 52 4.44 -2.41 0.51
N LEU A 53 5.76 -2.33 0.64
CA LEU A 53 6.52 -1.08 0.79
C LEU A 53 7.58 -0.98 -0.30
N PRO A 54 7.75 0.19 -0.95
CA PRO A 54 8.80 0.36 -1.94
C PRO A 54 10.21 0.17 -1.36
N SER A 55 10.43 0.58 -0.11
CA SER A 55 11.72 0.42 0.59
C SER A 55 12.16 -1.04 0.76
N LEU A 56 11.23 -2.00 0.84
CA LEU A 56 11.56 -3.42 0.93
C LEU A 56 12.11 -4.00 -0.39
N HIS A 57 12.04 -3.24 -1.47
CA HIS A 57 12.54 -3.61 -2.79
C HIS A 57 13.86 -2.90 -3.12
N GLN A 58 14.37 -2.06 -2.22
CA GLN A 58 15.69 -1.48 -2.33
C GLN A 58 16.73 -2.55 -1.97
N ARG A 59 17.65 -2.85 -2.90
CA ARG A 59 18.93 -3.51 -2.60
C ARG A 59 20.03 -2.47 -2.57
N ASP A 60 21.09 -2.73 -1.79
CA ASP A 60 22.23 -1.82 -1.69
C ASP A 60 22.71 -1.36 -3.08
N GLY A 61 22.74 -0.04 -3.28
CA GLY A 61 23.16 0.59 -4.54
C GLY A 61 22.09 0.69 -5.65
N THR A 62 20.84 0.28 -5.41
CA THR A 62 19.74 0.44 -6.39
C THR A 62 18.89 1.69 -6.15
N PRO A 63 18.34 2.33 -7.21
CA PRO A 63 17.40 3.45 -7.06
C PRO A 63 16.15 3.03 -6.29
N GLU A 64 15.58 3.95 -5.52
CA GLU A 64 14.31 3.75 -4.79
C GLU A 64 13.19 3.33 -5.75
N VAL A 65 12.70 2.10 -5.64
CA VAL A 65 11.58 1.61 -6.46
C VAL A 65 10.32 2.45 -6.21
N ARG A 66 9.52 2.68 -7.25
CA ARG A 66 8.22 3.38 -7.14
C ARG A 66 7.07 2.41 -7.39
N PHE A 67 5.97 2.58 -6.67
CA PHE A 67 4.74 1.85 -6.94
C PHE A 67 3.74 2.74 -7.67
N GLU A 68 3.13 2.22 -8.74
CA GLU A 68 2.07 2.91 -9.49
C GLU A 68 0.88 1.96 -9.69
N PRO A 69 -0.37 2.43 -9.68
CA PRO A 69 -1.53 1.57 -9.92
C PRO A 69 -1.57 1.11 -11.39
N THR A 70 -1.96 -0.15 -11.62
CA THR A 70 -2.31 -0.66 -12.94
C THR A 70 -3.69 -1.30 -12.94
N HIS A 71 -4.37 -1.21 -14.09
CA HIS A 71 -5.66 -1.82 -14.37
C HIS A 71 -5.56 -2.95 -15.41
N LYS A 72 -4.37 -3.25 -15.93
CA LYS A 72 -4.16 -4.37 -16.84
C LYS A 72 -3.90 -5.64 -16.03
N GLU A 73 -4.68 -6.69 -16.28
CA GLU A 73 -4.30 -8.06 -15.91
C GLU A 73 -3.09 -8.45 -16.76
N GLY A 74 -1.88 -8.29 -16.22
CA GLY A 74 -0.66 -8.55 -16.94
C GLY A 74 0.53 -8.42 -16.01
N ARG A 75 1.44 -9.39 -16.09
CA ARG A 75 2.66 -9.59 -15.28
C ARG A 75 3.26 -8.26 -14.80
N GLY A 76 3.60 -8.15 -13.52
CA GLY A 76 4.26 -6.97 -12.95
C GLY A 76 5.52 -6.65 -13.75
N TYR A 77 5.41 -5.73 -14.70
CA TYR A 77 6.54 -5.27 -15.48
C TYR A 77 7.29 -4.28 -14.62
N LEU A 78 8.55 -4.57 -14.32
CA LEU A 78 9.55 -3.55 -14.01
C LEU A 78 9.68 -2.70 -15.26
N SER A 79 8.85 -1.68 -15.41
CA SER A 79 9.03 -0.70 -16.47
C SER A 79 10.05 0.32 -15.97
N PRO A 80 11.06 0.70 -16.77
CA PRO A 80 11.86 1.88 -16.47
C PRO A 80 10.91 3.08 -16.42
N GLY A 81 10.79 3.73 -15.27
CA GLY A 81 10.08 4.98 -15.11
C GLY A 81 11.07 6.11 -14.89
N MET A 82 10.93 7.20 -15.64
CA MET A 82 11.81 8.36 -15.48
C MET A 82 11.28 9.24 -14.34
N HIS A 83 12.01 9.37 -13.24
CA HIS A 83 11.65 10.27 -12.13
C HIS A 83 12.81 11.22 -11.84
N ARG A 84 12.54 12.54 -11.92
CA ARG A 84 13.56 13.61 -11.75
C ARG A 84 14.81 13.44 -12.64
N GLY A 85 14.65 12.87 -13.83
CA GLY A 85 15.75 12.66 -14.78
C GLY A 85 16.58 11.39 -14.55
N PHE A 86 16.20 10.54 -13.59
CA PHE A 86 16.84 9.24 -13.33
C PHE A 86 15.91 8.09 -13.72
N ASP A 87 16.49 7.00 -14.20
CA ASP A 87 15.78 5.73 -14.39
C ASP A 87 15.51 5.11 -13.01
N VAL A 88 14.22 5.08 -12.66
CA VAL A 88 13.73 4.49 -11.43
C VAL A 88 12.85 3.29 -11.77
N PRO A 89 13.12 2.09 -11.22
CA PRO A 89 12.25 0.95 -11.44
C PRO A 89 10.84 1.23 -10.91
N VAL A 90 9.82 1.01 -11.74
CA VAL A 90 8.42 1.10 -11.33
C VAL A 90 7.84 -0.31 -11.20
N ILE A 91 7.24 -0.60 -10.04
CA ILE A 91 6.43 -1.80 -9.83
C ILE A 91 4.96 -1.40 -9.94
N ALA A 92 4.31 -1.93 -10.98
CA ALA A 92 2.89 -1.73 -11.21
C ALA A 92 2.05 -2.61 -10.27
N LEU A 93 1.27 -2.00 -9.36
CA LEU A 93 0.38 -2.70 -8.43
C LEU A 93 -1.02 -2.88 -9.05
N PRO A 94 -1.55 -4.10 -9.14
CA PRO A 94 -2.89 -4.33 -9.69
C PRO A 94 -3.97 -3.88 -8.70
N ILE A 95 -4.44 -2.65 -8.84
CA ILE A 95 -5.48 -2.08 -7.98
C ILE A 95 -6.85 -2.33 -8.63
N PRO A 96 -7.79 -3.04 -7.96
CA PRO A 96 -9.04 -3.50 -8.57
C PRO A 96 -10.12 -2.39 -8.69
N TYR A 97 -9.77 -1.15 -8.39
CA TYR A 97 -10.63 0.02 -8.47
C TYR A 97 -9.84 1.22 -9.01
N ARG A 98 -10.56 2.19 -9.59
CA ARG A 98 -9.93 3.39 -10.18
C ARG A 98 -9.44 4.36 -9.12
N LEU A 99 -8.32 5.02 -9.41
CA LEU A 99 -7.73 6.09 -8.62
C LEU A 99 -7.61 7.38 -9.47
N PRO A 100 -7.84 8.58 -8.90
CA PRO A 100 -8.37 8.81 -7.55
C PRO A 100 -9.82 8.28 -7.43
N VAL A 101 -10.21 7.93 -6.20
CA VAL A 101 -11.60 7.57 -5.93
C VAL A 101 -12.46 8.81 -6.16
N LEU A 102 -13.50 8.67 -6.99
CA LEU A 102 -14.47 9.74 -7.21
C LEU A 102 -15.45 9.77 -6.02
N PRO A 103 -15.90 10.96 -5.58
CA PRO A 103 -16.90 11.10 -4.54
C PRO A 103 -18.22 10.36 -4.86
#